data_AF-A0A961PD03-F1
#
_entry.id   AF-A0A961PD03-F1
#
_cell.length_a   1.000
_cell.length_b   1.000
_cell.length_c   1.000
_cell.angle_alpha   90.00
_cell.angle_beta   90.00
_cell.angle_gamma   90.00
#
_symmetry.space_group_name_H-M   'P 1'
#
loop_
_entity.id
_entity.type
_entity.pdbx_description
1 polymer ?
#
loop_
_entity_poly.entity_id
_entity_poly.type
_entity_poly.pdbx_seq_one_letter_code
_entity_poly.pdbx_strand_id
1 'polypeptide(L)'
;RLFGHHAGAKRVREIVEACPALGVEYLTIFAFSTENWKRTQSEVAGLMSLFRRYITSQARDLKKNGVRVRFIGDRVRLEKSLIKMMDDLEEMTQDNTRVHLTVALNYGGRDEVARATKRLARDVAAGKLDPESVDEQTLTRYLDTCLLPDPDLVIRTSGEARISNFLLWQSAYAEYEFIETLWPDFSPEVFAGIVQSYAGRDRRYGGVKNA
;
A
#
# COMPACT_ATOMS: atom_id res chain seq x y z
N ARG A 1 -7.19 -21.36 -7.31
CA ARG A 1 -6.47 -20.06 -7.39
C ARG A 1 -7.42 -18.86 -7.51
N LEU A 2 -8.32 -18.78 -8.51
CA LEU A 2 -9.36 -17.73 -8.59
C LEU A 2 -10.29 -17.62 -7.36
N PHE A 3 -10.64 -18.76 -6.74
CA PHE A 3 -11.37 -18.77 -5.46
C PHE A 3 -10.59 -18.13 -4.30
N GLY A 4 -9.28 -18.35 -4.23
CA GLY A 4 -8.40 -17.72 -3.23
C GLY A 4 -8.34 -16.21 -3.38
N HIS A 5 -8.43 -15.70 -4.62
CA HIS A 5 -8.51 -14.27 -4.88
C HIS A 5 -9.84 -13.63 -4.41
N HIS A 6 -10.97 -14.35 -4.50
CA HIS A 6 -12.24 -13.86 -3.95
C HIS A 6 -12.20 -13.79 -2.43
N ALA A 7 -11.71 -14.85 -1.78
CA ALA A 7 -11.50 -14.85 -0.33
C ALA A 7 -10.53 -13.72 0.07
N GLY A 8 -9.49 -13.48 -0.74
CA GLY A 8 -8.56 -12.39 -0.51
C GLY A 8 -9.20 -11.00 -0.60
N ALA A 9 -10.11 -10.77 -1.54
CA ALA A 9 -10.85 -9.51 -1.66
C ALA A 9 -11.80 -9.28 -0.48
N LYS A 10 -12.48 -10.35 -0.02
CA LYS A 10 -13.28 -10.31 1.22
C LYS A 10 -12.39 -9.90 2.40
N ARG A 11 -11.16 -10.44 2.46
CA ARG A 11 -10.26 -10.16 3.57
C ARG A 11 -9.80 -8.71 3.64
N VAL A 12 -9.53 -8.08 2.50
CA VAL A 12 -9.25 -6.64 2.46
C VAL A 12 -10.34 -5.85 3.20
N ARG A 13 -11.62 -6.12 2.89
CA ARG A 13 -12.74 -5.42 3.54
C ARG A 13 -12.74 -5.62 5.05
N GLU A 14 -12.65 -6.86 5.51
CA GLU A 14 -12.69 -7.20 6.94
C GLU A 14 -11.53 -6.53 7.71
N ILE A 15 -10.33 -6.45 7.13
CA ILE A 15 -9.18 -5.78 7.74
C ILE A 15 -9.40 -4.25 7.78
N VAL A 16 -9.89 -3.65 6.69
CA VAL A 16 -10.21 -2.21 6.66
C VAL A 16 -11.28 -1.84 7.69
N GLU A 17 -12.30 -2.69 7.87
CA GLU A 17 -13.35 -2.50 8.87
C GLU A 17 -12.83 -2.63 10.32
N ALA A 18 -11.79 -3.44 10.54
CA ALA A 18 -11.17 -3.62 11.85
C ALA A 18 -10.25 -2.46 12.26
N CYS A 19 -9.63 -1.76 11.29
CA CYS A 19 -8.65 -0.69 11.53
C CYS A 19 -9.08 0.35 12.59
N PRO A 20 -10.30 0.93 12.54
CA PRO A 20 -10.69 1.95 13.52
C PRO A 20 -10.70 1.47 14.96
N ALA A 21 -11.11 0.22 15.21
CA ALA A 21 -11.16 -0.34 16.56
C ALA A 21 -9.76 -0.63 17.12
N LEU A 22 -8.77 -0.75 16.23
CA LEU A 22 -7.36 -1.01 16.56
C LEU A 22 -6.51 0.27 16.57
N GLY A 23 -7.10 1.45 16.29
CA GLY A 23 -6.36 2.71 16.19
C GLY A 23 -5.47 2.82 14.95
N VAL A 24 -5.72 2.02 13.92
CA VAL A 24 -4.95 2.06 12.67
C VAL A 24 -5.57 3.08 11.72
N GLU A 25 -4.88 4.19 11.50
CA GLU A 25 -5.35 5.27 10.62
C GLU A 25 -4.94 5.08 9.16
N TYR A 26 -3.78 4.47 8.90
CA TYR A 26 -3.23 4.26 7.56
C TYR A 26 -3.01 2.77 7.30
N LEU A 27 -3.56 2.27 6.19
CA LEU A 27 -3.39 0.89 5.76
C LEU A 27 -2.96 0.88 4.28
N THR A 28 -1.77 0.33 4.00
CA THR A 28 -1.28 0.14 2.63
C THR A 28 -1.26 -1.34 2.29
N ILE A 29 -1.93 -1.74 1.21
CA ILE A 29 -2.05 -3.14 0.78
C ILE A 29 -1.30 -3.37 -0.53
N PHE A 30 -0.45 -4.41 -0.55
CA PHE A 30 0.26 -4.80 -1.77
C PHE A 30 -0.61 -5.71 -2.65
N ALA A 31 -1.31 -5.11 -3.61
CA ALA A 31 -2.31 -5.80 -4.40
C ALA A 31 -1.75 -6.46 -5.66
N PHE A 32 -0.85 -5.78 -6.38
CA PHE A 32 -0.22 -6.31 -7.60
C PHE A 32 1.15 -5.68 -7.82
N SER A 33 2.20 -6.49 -7.95
CA SER A 33 3.57 -5.99 -8.14
C SER A 33 3.95 -5.82 -9.62
N THR A 34 4.97 -5.00 -9.89
CA THR A 34 5.59 -4.87 -11.22
C THR A 34 6.10 -6.20 -11.78
N GLU A 35 6.52 -7.13 -10.91
CA GLU A 35 6.99 -8.46 -11.30
C GLU A 35 5.85 -9.41 -11.65
N ASN A 36 4.60 -9.11 -11.25
CA ASN A 36 3.45 -9.97 -11.54
C ASN A 36 3.07 -9.98 -13.03
N TRP A 37 3.59 -9.05 -13.84
CA TRP A 37 3.48 -9.12 -15.30
C TRP A 37 4.20 -10.32 -15.93
N LYS A 38 5.09 -11.00 -15.18
CA LYS A 38 5.74 -12.24 -15.63
C LYS A 38 4.82 -13.47 -15.54
N ARG A 39 3.63 -13.33 -14.93
CA ARG A 39 2.63 -14.40 -14.84
C ARG A 39 1.91 -14.58 -16.17
N THR A 40 1.14 -15.65 -16.29
CA THR A 40 0.37 -15.90 -17.52
C THR A 40 -0.65 -14.79 -17.78
N GLN A 41 -0.93 -14.51 -19.06
CA GLN A 41 -1.90 -13.48 -19.45
C GLN A 41 -3.29 -13.74 -18.83
N SER A 42 -3.69 -15.01 -18.73
CA SER A 42 -4.94 -15.42 -18.09
C SER A 42 -4.99 -15.11 -16.59
N GLU A 43 -3.88 -15.27 -15.87
CA GLU A 43 -3.80 -14.93 -14.45
C GLU A 43 -3.83 -13.42 -14.24
N VAL A 44 -3.08 -12.66 -15.04
CA VAL A 44 -3.09 -11.20 -15.00
C VAL A 44 -4.50 -10.66 -15.31
N ALA A 45 -5.17 -11.17 -16.36
CA ALA A 45 -6.52 -10.77 -16.70
C ALA A 45 -7.53 -11.09 -15.57
N GLY A 46 -7.38 -12.25 -14.92
CA GLY A 46 -8.18 -12.64 -13.76
C GLY A 46 -8.00 -11.68 -12.57
N LEU A 47 -6.76 -11.26 -12.28
CA LEU A 47 -6.46 -10.28 -11.23
C LEU A 47 -7.05 -8.91 -11.55
N MET A 48 -6.94 -8.43 -12.79
CA MET A 48 -7.55 -7.16 -13.19
C MET A 48 -9.07 -7.20 -13.09
N SER A 49 -9.70 -8.31 -13.50
CA SER A 49 -11.15 -8.51 -13.34
C SER A 49 -11.58 -8.47 -11.87
N LEU A 50 -10.79 -9.07 -10.97
CA LEU A 50 -11.04 -9.01 -9.53
C LEU A 50 -11.01 -7.57 -9.00
N PHE A 51 -10.00 -6.77 -9.40
CA PHE A 51 -9.89 -5.38 -8.97
C PHE A 51 -11.08 -4.55 -9.41
N ARG A 52 -11.51 -4.69 -10.67
CA ARG A 52 -12.71 -4.01 -11.18
C ARG A 52 -13.92 -4.33 -10.32
N ARG A 53 -14.18 -5.61 -10.08
CA ARG A 53 -15.34 -6.04 -9.30
C ARG A 53 -15.26 -5.57 -7.84
N TYR A 54 -14.07 -5.58 -7.24
CA TYR A 54 -13.88 -5.06 -5.88
C TYR A 54 -14.22 -3.57 -5.82
N ILE A 55 -13.63 -2.74 -6.71
CA ILE A 55 -13.90 -1.31 -6.78
C ILE A 55 -15.42 -1.07 -6.96
N THR A 56 -16.05 -1.71 -7.94
CA THR A 56 -17.48 -1.53 -8.20
C THR A 56 -18.36 -1.93 -7.02
N SER A 57 -18.06 -3.06 -6.36
CA SER A 57 -18.90 -3.57 -5.27
C SER A 57 -18.67 -2.88 -3.93
N GLN A 58 -17.48 -2.32 -3.69
CA GLN A 58 -17.11 -1.76 -2.39
C GLN A 58 -17.08 -0.23 -2.35
N ALA A 59 -17.10 0.44 -3.51
CA ALA A 59 -17.03 1.90 -3.62
C ALA A 59 -17.98 2.63 -2.63
N ARG A 60 -19.27 2.29 -2.67
CA ARG A 60 -20.27 2.96 -1.81
C ARG A 60 -20.05 2.68 -0.33
N ASP A 61 -19.69 1.46 0.02
CA ASP A 61 -19.45 1.05 1.40
C ASP A 61 -18.19 1.74 1.96
N LEU A 62 -17.11 1.82 1.18
CA LEU A 62 -15.90 2.55 1.54
C LEU A 62 -16.20 4.03 1.79
N LYS A 63 -16.98 4.68 0.90
CA LYS A 63 -17.40 6.06 1.09
C LYS A 63 -18.21 6.23 2.38
N LYS A 64 -19.25 5.41 2.56
CA LYS A 64 -20.15 5.44 3.73
C LYS A 64 -19.40 5.21 5.04
N ASN A 65 -18.39 4.34 5.05
CA ASN A 65 -17.62 3.99 6.23
C ASN A 65 -16.50 5.00 6.55
N GLY A 66 -16.37 6.09 5.79
CA GLY A 66 -15.36 7.12 6.04
C GLY A 66 -13.96 6.70 5.62
N VAL A 67 -13.82 5.75 4.69
CA VAL A 67 -12.51 5.33 4.14
C VAL A 67 -12.11 6.25 3.00
N ARG A 68 -10.90 6.80 3.02
CA ARG A 68 -10.28 7.53 1.92
C ARG A 68 -9.33 6.63 1.16
N VAL A 69 -9.64 6.38 -0.11
CA VAL A 69 -8.87 5.48 -0.95
C VAL A 69 -7.83 6.26 -1.76
N ARG A 70 -6.65 5.68 -1.92
CA ARG A 70 -5.59 6.11 -2.84
C ARG A 70 -4.97 4.91 -3.55
N PHE A 71 -4.41 5.12 -4.73
CA PHE A 71 -3.65 4.13 -5.47
C PHE A 71 -2.21 4.60 -5.70
N ILE A 72 -1.25 3.71 -5.46
CA ILE A 72 0.18 3.91 -5.79
C ILE A 72 0.65 2.87 -6.80
N GLY A 73 1.68 3.21 -7.59
CA GLY A 73 2.20 2.36 -8.66
C GLY A 73 2.03 2.94 -10.06
N ASP A 74 2.60 2.26 -11.05
CA ASP A 74 2.60 2.72 -12.44
C ASP A 74 1.26 2.46 -13.13
N ARG A 75 0.58 3.53 -13.55
CA ARG A 75 -0.70 3.44 -14.27
C ARG A 75 -0.55 3.13 -15.76
N VAL A 76 0.64 3.31 -16.36
CA VAL A 76 0.83 3.24 -17.81
C VAL A 76 0.43 1.89 -18.42
N ARG A 77 0.65 0.80 -17.69
CA ARG A 77 0.33 -0.56 -18.16
C ARG A 77 -1.10 -1.02 -17.87
N LEU A 78 -1.90 -0.20 -17.20
CA LEU A 78 -3.27 -0.54 -16.84
C LEU A 78 -4.24 -0.15 -17.96
N GLU A 79 -5.34 -0.89 -18.07
CA GLU A 79 -6.42 -0.54 -19.00
C GLU A 79 -7.05 0.81 -18.61
N LYS A 80 -7.34 1.67 -19.59
CA LYS A 80 -7.95 2.99 -19.36
C LYS A 80 -9.23 2.93 -18.54
N SER A 81 -10.04 1.87 -18.71
CA SER A 81 -11.27 1.65 -17.93
C SER A 81 -10.98 1.43 -16.44
N LEU A 82 -9.91 0.70 -16.11
CA LEU A 82 -9.48 0.49 -14.72
C LEU A 82 -8.93 1.77 -14.11
N ILE A 83 -8.10 2.51 -14.86
CA ILE A 83 -7.58 3.81 -14.43
C ILE A 83 -8.74 4.75 -14.08
N LYS A 84 -9.74 4.86 -14.97
CA LYS A 84 -10.93 5.67 -14.69
C LYS A 84 -11.66 5.25 -13.41
N MET A 85 -11.83 3.94 -13.19
CA MET A 85 -12.48 3.45 -11.95
C MET A 85 -11.66 3.76 -10.69
N MET A 86 -10.33 3.76 -10.79
CA MET A 86 -9.46 4.18 -9.68
C MET A 86 -9.63 5.66 -9.40
N ASP A 87 -9.59 6.51 -10.43
CA ASP A 87 -9.77 7.96 -10.32
C ASP A 87 -11.12 8.32 -9.70
N ASP A 88 -12.21 7.72 -10.22
CA ASP A 88 -13.57 7.95 -9.72
C ASP A 88 -13.71 7.55 -8.24
N LEU A 89 -13.01 6.49 -7.79
CA LEU A 89 -13.01 6.06 -6.38
C LEU A 89 -12.18 6.98 -5.47
N GLU A 90 -11.01 7.43 -5.93
CA GLU A 90 -10.18 8.40 -5.21
C GLU A 90 -10.95 9.72 -5.01
N GLU A 91 -11.57 10.24 -6.07
CA GLU A 91 -12.38 11.45 -6.03
C GLU A 91 -13.59 11.31 -5.09
N MET A 92 -14.35 10.22 -5.23
CA MET A 92 -15.53 9.97 -4.39
C MET A 92 -15.17 9.92 -2.90
N THR A 93 -13.98 9.43 -2.56
CA THR A 93 -13.55 9.22 -1.16
C THR A 93 -12.59 10.27 -0.63
N GLN A 94 -12.29 11.33 -1.38
CA GLN A 94 -11.22 12.30 -1.04
C GLN A 94 -11.39 13.02 0.30
N ASP A 95 -12.63 13.31 0.71
CA ASP A 95 -12.92 14.04 1.97
C ASP A 95 -13.00 13.13 3.20
N ASN A 96 -12.87 11.83 3.01
CA ASN A 96 -12.94 10.88 4.11
C ASN A 96 -11.65 10.91 4.95
N THR A 97 -11.77 10.65 6.25
CA THR A 97 -10.64 10.76 7.20
C THR A 97 -10.57 9.64 8.23
N ARG A 98 -11.53 8.70 8.25
CA ARG A 98 -11.59 7.66 9.27
C ARG A 98 -10.49 6.60 9.10
N VAL A 99 -10.26 6.18 7.85
CA VAL A 99 -9.18 5.25 7.49
C VAL A 99 -8.63 5.67 6.13
N HIS A 100 -7.31 5.78 6.02
CA HIS A 100 -6.61 5.99 4.76
C HIS A 100 -6.17 4.65 4.18
N LEU A 101 -6.93 4.14 3.22
CA LEU A 101 -6.62 2.92 2.49
C LEU A 101 -5.80 3.23 1.23
N THR A 102 -4.56 2.77 1.18
CA THR A 102 -3.72 2.86 -0.01
C THR A 102 -3.57 1.50 -0.67
N VAL A 103 -3.89 1.40 -1.95
CA VAL A 103 -3.78 0.16 -2.72
C VAL A 103 -2.60 0.26 -3.68
N ALA A 104 -1.59 -0.57 -3.47
CA ALA A 104 -0.42 -0.63 -4.33
C ALA A 104 -0.67 -1.58 -5.52
N LEU A 105 -0.87 -0.99 -6.70
CA LEU A 105 -1.26 -1.69 -7.92
C LEU A 105 -0.28 -1.39 -9.06
N ASN A 106 0.27 -2.46 -9.66
CA ASN A 106 1.43 -2.34 -10.55
C ASN A 106 2.57 -1.54 -9.89
N TYR A 107 2.82 -1.87 -8.62
CA TYR A 107 3.76 -1.14 -7.77
C TYR A 107 5.05 -1.95 -7.55
N GLY A 108 6.17 -1.22 -7.44
CA GLY A 108 7.42 -1.72 -6.91
C GLY A 108 8.27 -0.55 -6.44
N GLY A 109 8.90 -0.64 -5.26
CA GLY A 109 9.65 0.46 -4.66
C GLY A 109 10.80 0.96 -5.53
N ARG A 110 11.52 0.05 -6.21
CA ARG A 110 12.56 0.44 -7.20
C ARG A 110 11.97 1.22 -8.38
N ASP A 111 10.79 0.82 -8.86
CA ASP A 111 10.11 1.52 -9.95
C ASP A 111 9.61 2.89 -9.49
N GLU A 112 9.03 2.97 -8.29
CA GLU A 112 8.60 4.22 -7.67
C GLU A 112 9.74 5.21 -7.56
N VAL A 113 10.88 4.80 -7.00
CA VAL A 113 12.08 5.66 -6.89
C VAL A 113 12.53 6.10 -8.28
N ALA A 114 12.61 5.20 -9.26
CA ALA A 114 13.00 5.57 -10.61
C ALA A 114 12.03 6.57 -11.27
N ARG A 115 10.71 6.44 -11.05
CA ARG A 115 9.71 7.41 -11.54
C ARG A 115 9.81 8.73 -10.80
N ALA A 116 10.02 8.73 -9.49
CA ALA A 116 10.23 9.91 -8.67
C ALA A 116 11.49 10.68 -9.10
N THR A 117 12.63 10.00 -9.26
CA THR A 117 13.88 10.60 -9.73
C THR A 117 13.73 11.23 -11.12
N LYS A 118 12.97 10.61 -12.04
CA LYS A 118 12.66 11.20 -13.36
C LYS A 118 11.84 12.49 -13.24
N ARG A 119 10.89 12.57 -12.30
CA ARG A 119 10.12 13.80 -12.04
C ARG A 119 11.03 14.88 -11.47
N LEU A 120 11.82 14.54 -10.44
CA LEU A 120 12.80 15.42 -9.81
C LEU A 120 13.79 16.00 -10.84
N ALA A 121 14.38 15.14 -11.68
CA ALA A 121 15.34 15.56 -12.70
C ALA A 121 14.74 16.54 -13.73
N ARG A 122 13.45 16.42 -14.05
CA ARG A 122 12.75 17.37 -14.93
C ARG A 122 12.58 18.72 -14.26
N ASP A 123 12.28 18.76 -12.96
CA ASP A 123 12.17 20.02 -12.23
C ASP A 123 13.53 20.70 -12.04
N VAL A 124 14.60 19.94 -11.82
CA VAL A 124 15.98 20.46 -11.87
C VAL A 124 16.30 21.06 -13.23
N ALA A 125 16.06 20.30 -14.32
CA ALA A 125 16.30 20.79 -15.68
C ALA A 125 15.46 22.02 -16.06
N ALA A 126 14.28 22.17 -15.46
CA ALA A 126 13.41 23.33 -15.63
C ALA A 126 13.76 24.52 -14.72
N GLY A 127 14.80 24.42 -13.89
CA GLY A 127 15.20 25.46 -12.93
C GLY A 127 14.25 25.65 -11.76
N LYS A 128 13.38 24.68 -11.48
CA LYS A 128 12.41 24.71 -10.36
C LYS A 128 12.98 24.14 -9.06
N LEU A 129 14.09 23.40 -9.14
CA LEU A 129 14.76 22.76 -8.01
C LEU A 129 16.27 22.89 -8.18
N ASP A 130 16.95 23.37 -7.14
CA ASP A 130 18.41 23.42 -7.11
C ASP A 130 18.94 22.01 -6.78
N PRO A 131 19.79 21.39 -7.63
CA PRO A 131 20.35 20.07 -7.35
C PRO A 131 21.11 19.99 -6.02
N GLU A 132 21.74 21.07 -5.57
CA GLU A 132 22.48 21.09 -4.30
C GLU A 132 21.54 21.14 -3.07
N SER A 133 20.27 21.46 -3.28
CA SER A 133 19.24 21.42 -2.23
C SER A 133 18.54 20.06 -2.09
N VAL A 134 18.87 19.08 -2.95
CA VAL A 134 18.21 17.78 -2.97
C VAL A 134 18.69 16.91 -1.80
N ASP A 135 17.75 16.50 -0.97
CA ASP A 135 17.95 15.62 0.17
C ASP A 135 16.88 14.49 0.24
N GLU A 136 16.92 13.71 1.32
CA GLU A 136 15.96 12.63 1.58
C GLU A 136 14.51 13.12 1.64
N GLN A 137 14.26 14.31 2.18
CA GLN A 137 12.92 14.91 2.27
C GLN A 137 12.42 15.37 0.91
N THR A 138 13.33 15.84 0.05
CA THR A 138 13.02 16.27 -1.30
C THR A 138 12.53 15.08 -2.12
N LEU A 139 13.24 13.95 -2.10
CA LEU A 139 12.81 12.76 -2.84
C LEU A 139 11.44 12.25 -2.39
N THR A 140 11.13 12.28 -1.10
CA THR A 140 9.83 11.86 -0.55
C THR A 140 8.65 12.61 -1.18
N ARG A 141 8.81 13.90 -1.51
CA ARG A 141 7.76 14.70 -2.18
C ARG A 141 7.48 14.23 -3.61
N TYR A 142 8.45 13.55 -4.23
CA TYR A 142 8.32 13.01 -5.57
C TYR A 142 7.86 11.56 -5.59
N LEU A 143 7.80 10.83 -4.46
CA LEU A 143 7.28 9.46 -4.39
C LEU A 143 5.75 9.43 -4.60
N ASP A 144 5.20 8.25 -4.91
CA ASP A 144 3.76 8.09 -5.05
C ASP A 144 3.07 8.21 -3.67
N THR A 145 3.81 7.94 -2.59
CA THR A 145 3.36 8.03 -1.20
C THR A 145 3.53 9.40 -0.57
N CYS A 146 3.76 10.48 -1.33
CA CYS A 146 4.10 11.81 -0.78
C CYS A 146 3.05 12.43 0.17
N LEU A 147 1.83 11.88 0.20
CA LEU A 147 0.73 12.30 1.09
C LEU A 147 0.52 11.35 2.29
N LEU A 148 1.40 10.38 2.47
CA LEU A 148 1.29 9.31 3.47
C LEU A 148 2.45 9.39 4.46
N PRO A 149 2.23 9.05 5.74
CA PRO A 149 3.32 8.77 6.64
C PRO A 149 4.03 7.47 6.25
N ASP A 150 5.26 7.31 6.75
CA ASP A 150 5.97 6.04 6.67
C ASP A 150 5.25 4.96 7.51
N PRO A 151 5.26 3.69 7.09
CA PRO A 151 4.65 2.62 7.85
C PRO A 151 5.45 2.33 9.13
N ASP A 152 4.72 2.29 10.24
CA ASP A 152 5.18 1.81 11.55
C ASP A 152 5.47 0.30 11.56
N LEU A 153 4.66 -0.45 10.82
CA LEU A 153 4.64 -1.91 10.80
C LEU A 153 4.35 -2.45 9.39
N VAL A 154 5.15 -3.41 8.94
CA VAL A 154 4.94 -4.15 7.70
C VAL A 154 4.64 -5.61 8.03
N ILE A 155 3.43 -6.05 7.68
CA ILE A 155 2.97 -7.43 7.88
C ILE A 155 3.07 -8.18 6.56
N ARG A 156 3.68 -9.37 6.61
CA ARG A 156 3.69 -10.30 5.48
C ARG A 156 3.23 -11.69 5.88
N THR A 157 2.15 -12.11 5.24
CA THR A 157 1.56 -13.45 5.35
C THR A 157 2.39 -14.52 4.65
N SER A 158 2.01 -15.79 4.84
CA SER A 158 2.52 -16.99 4.18
C SER A 158 3.94 -17.43 4.54
N GLY A 159 4.51 -16.95 5.65
CA GLY A 159 5.80 -17.39 6.20
C GLY A 159 7.03 -16.85 5.46
N GLU A 160 6.84 -16.01 4.44
CA GLU A 160 7.93 -15.58 3.58
C GLU A 160 8.68 -14.38 4.17
N ALA A 161 9.90 -14.59 4.67
CA ALA A 161 10.73 -13.55 5.27
C ALA A 161 11.47 -12.68 4.24
N ARG A 162 10.73 -11.87 3.49
CA ARG A 162 11.28 -10.88 2.53
C ARG A 162 10.29 -9.74 2.31
N ILE A 163 10.74 -8.58 1.84
CA ILE A 163 9.84 -7.45 1.54
C ILE A 163 9.34 -7.44 0.09
N SER A 164 10.04 -8.12 -0.82
CA SER A 164 9.68 -8.25 -2.23
C SER A 164 9.38 -6.91 -2.93
N ASN A 165 10.26 -5.92 -2.78
CA ASN A 165 10.15 -4.62 -3.45
C ASN A 165 8.93 -3.80 -3.00
N PHE A 166 8.34 -4.09 -1.84
CA PHE A 166 7.25 -3.30 -1.27
C PHE A 166 7.79 -2.19 -0.37
N LEU A 167 7.34 -0.94 -0.59
CA LEU A 167 7.65 0.24 0.23
C LEU A 167 9.13 0.41 0.60
N LEU A 168 10.04 0.21 -0.36
CA LEU A 168 11.49 0.14 -0.08
C LEU A 168 12.06 1.38 0.63
N TRP A 169 11.54 2.55 0.30
CA TRP A 169 11.99 3.81 0.91
C TRP A 169 11.29 4.05 2.24
N GLN A 170 9.96 3.91 2.22
CA GLN A 170 9.07 4.24 3.33
C GLN A 170 9.27 3.28 4.52
N SER A 171 9.54 1.99 4.26
CA SER A 171 9.67 0.99 5.31
C SER A 171 11.08 0.86 5.90
N ALA A 172 11.96 1.85 5.67
CA ALA A 172 13.35 1.80 6.11
C ALA A 172 13.50 1.60 7.63
N TYR A 173 12.58 2.17 8.42
CA TYR A 173 12.54 2.05 9.89
C TYR A 173 11.31 1.31 10.41
N ALA A 174 10.54 0.68 9.53
CA ALA A 174 9.38 -0.10 9.92
C ALA A 174 9.79 -1.36 10.69
N GLU A 175 8.94 -1.79 11.62
CA GLU A 175 9.04 -3.15 12.14
C GLU A 175 8.42 -4.15 11.15
N TYR A 176 8.89 -5.39 11.17
CA TYR A 176 8.41 -6.43 10.26
C TYR A 176 7.81 -7.59 11.05
N GLU A 177 6.62 -8.01 10.63
CA GLU A 177 5.95 -9.20 11.14
C GLU A 177 5.74 -10.19 9.99
N PHE A 178 6.49 -11.30 10.03
CA PHE A 178 6.37 -12.40 9.08
C PHE A 178 5.58 -13.52 9.75
N ILE A 179 4.39 -13.81 9.24
CA ILE A 179 3.49 -14.80 9.85
C ILE A 179 3.19 -15.93 8.87
N GLU A 180 3.04 -17.15 9.38
CA GLU A 180 2.73 -18.33 8.56
C GLU A 180 1.33 -18.30 7.97
N THR A 181 0.39 -17.60 8.63
CA THR A 181 -1.01 -17.46 8.19
C THR A 181 -1.09 -17.01 6.73
N LEU A 182 -1.86 -17.73 5.92
CA LEU A 182 -2.10 -17.37 4.52
C LEU A 182 -3.07 -16.19 4.44
N TRP A 183 -2.96 -15.35 3.40
CA TRP A 183 -3.83 -14.18 3.22
C TRP A 183 -5.35 -14.47 3.30
N PRO A 184 -5.88 -15.55 2.68
CA PRO A 184 -7.30 -15.89 2.83
C PRO A 184 -7.72 -16.15 4.29
N ASP A 185 -6.80 -16.59 5.15
CA ASP A 185 -7.02 -16.97 6.54
C ASP A 185 -6.63 -15.86 7.54
N PHE A 186 -6.08 -14.74 7.05
CA PHE A 186 -5.60 -13.62 7.85
C PHE A 186 -6.74 -12.80 8.45
N SER A 187 -7.36 -13.29 9.53
CA SER A 187 -8.59 -12.71 10.07
C SER A 187 -8.40 -11.42 10.87
N PRO A 188 -9.47 -10.64 11.14
CA PRO A 188 -9.41 -9.49 12.04
C PRO A 188 -8.81 -9.82 13.41
N GLU A 189 -9.04 -11.03 13.92
CA GLU A 189 -8.47 -11.49 15.18
C GLU A 189 -6.95 -11.68 15.08
N VAL A 190 -6.46 -12.27 13.98
CA VAL A 190 -5.02 -12.40 13.71
C VAL A 190 -4.39 -11.01 13.57
N PHE A 191 -5.02 -10.11 12.82
CA PHE A 191 -4.56 -8.75 12.65
C PHE A 191 -4.49 -7.99 13.98
N ALA A 192 -5.55 -8.08 14.80
CA ALA A 192 -5.60 -7.48 16.12
C ALA A 192 -4.48 -7.98 17.03
N GLY A 193 -4.22 -9.29 17.05
CA GLY A 193 -3.12 -9.87 17.82
C GLY A 193 -1.75 -9.33 17.42
N ILE A 194 -1.52 -9.12 16.12
CA ILE A 194 -0.27 -8.54 15.62
C ILE A 194 -0.14 -7.06 16.00
N VAL A 195 -1.21 -6.27 15.83
CA VAL A 195 -1.21 -4.85 16.22
C VAL A 195 -1.00 -4.68 17.71
N GLN A 196 -1.60 -5.55 18.54
CA GLN A 196 -1.39 -5.55 19.99
C GLN A 196 0.05 -5.95 20.36
N SER A 197 0.60 -6.98 19.72
CA SER A 197 2.00 -7.38 19.88
C SER A 197 2.94 -6.21 19.58
N TYR A 198 2.71 -5.52 18.46
CA TYR A 198 3.46 -4.33 18.07
C TYR A 198 3.36 -3.20 19.13
N ALA A 199 2.14 -2.89 19.58
CA ALA A 199 1.91 -1.85 20.58
C ALA A 199 2.57 -2.13 21.93
N GLY A 200 2.83 -3.40 22.26
CA GLY A 200 3.50 -3.80 23.50
C GLY A 200 5.03 -3.74 23.46
N ARG A 201 5.66 -3.39 22.33
CA ARG A 201 7.13 -3.40 22.18
C ARG A 201 7.78 -2.14 22.76
N ASP A 202 8.93 -2.32 23.42
CA ASP A 202 9.76 -1.23 23.93
C ASP A 202 10.60 -0.63 22.78
N ARG A 203 10.20 0.55 22.30
CA ARG A 203 10.78 1.20 21.12
C ARG A 203 12.16 1.80 21.44
N ARG A 204 13.18 1.34 20.72
CA ARG A 204 14.55 1.88 20.77
C ARG A 204 14.89 2.47 19.41
N TYR A 205 14.56 3.74 19.18
CA TYR A 205 14.97 4.50 17.99
C TYR A 205 16.49 4.81 18.02
N GLY A 206 17.33 3.78 18.08
CA GLY A 206 18.79 3.94 18.19
C GLY A 206 19.32 4.33 19.58
N GLY A 207 18.45 4.50 20.59
CA GLY A 207 18.87 4.75 21.98
C GLY A 207 19.25 3.47 22.73
N VAL A 208 20.47 3.40 23.28
CA VAL A 208 20.94 2.31 24.15
C VAL A 208 20.44 2.56 25.58
N LYS A 209 19.94 1.51 26.28
CA LYS A 209 19.69 1.61 27.74
C LYS A 209 21.04 1.81 28.42
N ASN A 210 21.21 2.93 29.12
CA ASN A 210 22.28 3.01 30.12
C ASN A 210 22.00 1.91 31.15
N ALA A 211 22.97 0.99 31.27
CA ALA A 211 23.02 -0.03 32.31
C ALA A 211 23.19 0.62 33.69
#